data_AF-A0A1P8WJS1-F1
#
_entry.id   AF-A0A1P8WJS1-F1
#
_cell.length_a   1.000
_cell.length_b   1.000
_cell.length_c   1.000
_cell.angle_alpha   90.00
_cell.angle_beta   90.00
_cell.angle_gamma   90.00
#
_symmetry.space_group_name_H-M   'P 1'
#
loop_
_entity.id
_entity.type
_entity.pdbx_description
1 polymer ?
#
loop_
_entity_poly.entity_id
_entity_poly.type
_entity_poly.pdbx_seq_one_letter_code
_entity_poly.pdbx_strand_id
1 'polypeptide(L)'
;MPPSFQKLKRLRTQLGGGSATDVETPFDVECKCGARVTGLRRATWIEAECPKCSHGVFVLPVNVYPATPSVSSEILGGPFSERLKTVVSELLPDRKTVDEPEDIKQRKRKTRRGGVASDADTRAATDAQTSPDVDQPRRRTLQMPQFDVKAALRRTCTPFRLLMLGMVAVVGLTGYWMAYQQQVEAARQTWLRSAEDIDDFLAASDVIQLEAVLQESVDAGYLLGKNDAEWRSRLNLLQETKAINNLAMTDLLTDFAGAYDDQDRLVADAEQQLLTAVTSGWFVFDSWLTAASNQTGVYLMELPAAPGRHPVDAYVPLPQLADLISHADDERAVFAVRFQAVQAPAAQSHEAWRLLVDPPSFVLLTSETHCESVGLNTSDDTDLSAVLSRQKEFVESSETWEHRASDSVVPLDFAAKTEDGTKGWNDED
;
A
#
# COMPACT_ATOMS: atom_id res chain seq x y z
N MET A 1 -37.50 48.58 2.74
CA MET A 1 -37.38 47.12 2.91
C MET A 1 -38.77 46.53 3.05
N PRO A 2 -39.14 45.51 2.27
CA PRO A 2 -40.49 44.96 2.27
C PRO A 2 -40.76 44.05 3.49
N PRO A 3 -42.00 44.03 4.02
CA PRO A 3 -42.39 43.29 5.23
C PRO A 3 -42.37 41.76 5.07
N SER A 4 -42.05 41.24 3.89
CA SER A 4 -41.90 39.79 3.63
C SER A 4 -40.62 39.19 4.22
N PHE A 5 -39.57 39.99 4.47
CA PHE A 5 -38.29 39.48 5.02
C PHE A 5 -38.30 39.24 6.54
N GLN A 6 -39.25 39.81 7.29
CA GLN A 6 -39.34 39.57 8.74
C GLN A 6 -39.98 38.22 9.09
N LYS A 7 -40.81 37.65 8.21
CA LYS A 7 -41.40 36.31 8.42
C LYS A 7 -40.38 35.18 8.18
N LEU A 8 -39.45 35.36 7.24
CA LEU A 8 -38.36 34.41 6.97
C LEU A 8 -37.31 34.38 8.10
N LYS A 9 -37.06 35.51 8.77
CA LYS A 9 -36.19 35.53 9.96
C LYS A 9 -36.78 34.82 11.18
N ARG A 10 -38.11 34.70 11.29
CA ARG A 10 -38.78 33.98 12.40
C ARG A 10 -38.89 32.47 12.16
N LEU A 11 -38.93 32.03 10.90
CA LEU A 11 -38.90 30.60 10.56
C LEU A 11 -37.50 29.99 10.67
N ARG A 12 -36.45 30.77 10.37
CA ARG A 12 -35.05 30.31 10.50
C ARG A 12 -34.61 30.10 11.95
N THR A 13 -35.23 30.80 12.92
CA THR A 13 -34.97 30.60 14.35
C THR A 13 -35.78 29.47 14.99
N GLN A 14 -36.80 28.93 14.32
CA GLN A 14 -37.58 27.78 14.84
C GLN A 14 -37.14 26.43 14.26
N LEU A 15 -36.39 26.42 13.15
CA LEU A 15 -35.91 25.20 12.49
C LEU A 15 -34.39 25.00 12.58
N GLY A 16 -33.64 26.02 13.00
CA GLY A 16 -32.27 25.83 13.45
C GLY A 16 -32.31 25.25 14.86
N GLY A 17 -32.12 23.94 14.99
CA GLY A 17 -31.85 23.30 16.27
C GLY A 17 -30.80 24.12 16.99
N GLY A 18 -31.19 24.72 18.13
CA GLY A 18 -30.27 25.48 18.95
C GLY A 18 -29.10 24.55 19.26
N SER A 19 -27.90 24.96 18.87
CA SER A 19 -26.69 24.42 19.45
C SER A 19 -26.92 24.30 20.95
N ALA A 20 -26.66 23.14 21.53
CA ALA A 20 -26.64 22.94 22.97
C ALA A 20 -25.49 23.77 23.57
N THR A 21 -25.65 25.09 23.56
CA THR A 21 -24.81 26.07 24.22
C THR A 21 -25.28 26.15 25.66
N ASP A 22 -24.38 25.78 26.58
CA ASP A 22 -24.44 26.04 28.01
C ASP A 22 -25.68 25.54 28.75
N VAL A 23 -25.89 24.23 28.76
CA VAL A 23 -26.58 23.63 29.92
C VAL A 23 -25.52 23.34 30.98
N GLU A 24 -25.36 24.29 31.91
CA GLU A 24 -24.50 24.16 33.09
C GLU A 24 -24.92 22.92 33.89
N THR A 25 -24.19 21.82 33.73
CA THR A 25 -24.48 20.56 34.42
C THR A 25 -23.58 20.44 35.64
N PRO A 26 -24.12 20.36 36.86
CA PRO A 26 -23.30 20.23 38.05
C PRO A 26 -22.55 18.89 38.08
N PHE A 27 -21.34 18.88 38.64
CA PHE A 27 -20.58 17.67 38.92
C PHE A 27 -20.25 17.56 40.41
N ASP A 28 -20.06 16.32 40.88
CA ASP A 28 -19.55 15.96 42.20
C ASP A 28 -18.51 14.84 41.99
N VAL A 29 -17.23 15.13 42.22
CA VAL A 29 -16.10 14.19 42.02
C VAL A 29 -15.32 14.07 43.33
N GLU A 30 -14.96 12.85 43.72
CA GLU A 30 -14.19 12.59 44.92
C GLU A 30 -12.68 12.75 44.67
N CYS A 31 -12.03 13.60 45.47
CA CYS A 31 -10.58 13.77 45.44
C CYS A 31 -9.87 12.63 46.19
N LYS A 32 -8.58 12.38 45.88
CA LYS A 32 -7.73 11.38 46.57
C LYS A 32 -7.69 11.52 48.09
N CYS A 33 -7.92 12.71 48.64
CA CYS A 33 -7.97 12.92 50.09
C CYS A 33 -9.35 12.62 50.74
N GLY A 34 -10.31 12.08 49.96
CA GLY A 34 -11.69 11.81 50.38
C GLY A 34 -12.59 13.04 50.49
N ALA A 35 -12.15 14.21 49.99
CA ALA A 35 -13.00 15.41 49.93
C ALA A 35 -13.76 15.45 48.61
N ARG A 36 -15.01 15.93 48.64
CA ARG A 36 -15.83 16.11 47.44
C ARG A 36 -15.55 17.47 46.78
N VAL A 37 -15.31 17.44 45.48
CA VAL A 37 -15.12 18.62 44.63
C VAL A 37 -16.38 18.79 43.79
N THR A 38 -17.10 19.89 44.01
CA THR A 38 -18.33 20.21 43.29
C THR A 38 -18.15 21.47 42.44
N GLY A 39 -18.81 21.49 41.28
CA GLY A 39 -18.73 22.61 40.35
C GLY A 39 -19.67 22.46 39.16
N LEU A 40 -19.53 23.34 38.17
CA LEU A 40 -20.29 23.30 36.92
C LEU A 40 -19.39 22.80 35.79
N ARG A 41 -19.85 21.80 35.03
CA ARG A 41 -19.13 21.30 33.86
C ARG A 41 -19.19 22.31 32.72
N ARG A 42 -18.10 22.40 31.96
CA ARG A 42 -18.00 23.24 30.76
C ARG A 42 -18.01 22.37 29.50
N ALA A 43 -18.13 23.02 28.34
CA ALA A 43 -18.00 22.37 27.03
C ALA A 43 -16.57 21.85 26.79
N THR A 44 -15.57 22.41 27.47
CA THR A 44 -14.18 21.94 27.49
C THR A 44 -13.86 21.25 28.81
N TRP A 45 -12.79 20.45 28.84
CA TRP A 45 -12.28 19.88 30.08
C TRP A 45 -11.84 21.00 31.03
N ILE A 46 -11.94 20.75 32.34
CA ILE A 46 -11.48 21.66 33.38
C ILE A 46 -10.71 20.88 34.46
N GLU A 47 -9.71 21.51 35.05
CA GLU A 47 -9.04 21.01 36.24
C GLU A 47 -9.54 21.81 37.45
N ALA A 48 -10.17 21.13 38.41
CA ALA A 48 -10.72 21.74 39.61
C ALA A 48 -9.83 21.43 40.81
N GLU A 49 -9.45 22.44 41.58
CA GLU A 49 -8.63 22.24 42.78
C GLU A 49 -9.47 21.75 43.96
N CYS A 50 -8.99 20.71 44.64
CA CYS A 50 -9.64 20.21 45.84
C CYS A 50 -9.52 21.22 47.01
N PRO A 51 -10.62 21.61 47.68
CA PRO A 51 -10.58 22.63 48.73
C PRO A 51 -9.83 22.20 50.00
N LYS A 52 -9.54 20.89 50.15
CA LYS A 52 -8.88 20.35 51.35
C LYS A 52 -7.39 20.10 51.18
N CYS A 53 -6.96 19.60 50.02
CA CYS A 53 -5.56 19.23 49.77
C CYS A 53 -4.91 19.97 48.60
N SER A 54 -5.65 20.82 47.89
CA SER A 54 -5.18 21.59 46.72
C SER A 54 -4.69 20.74 45.55
N HIS A 55 -5.02 19.45 45.52
CA HIS A 55 -4.70 18.58 44.37
C HIS A 55 -5.69 18.86 43.23
N GLY A 56 -5.17 18.97 42.01
CA GLY A 56 -5.99 19.09 40.80
C GLY A 56 -6.80 17.82 40.54
N VAL A 57 -8.08 18.00 40.22
CA VAL A 57 -9.01 16.94 39.84
C VAL A 57 -9.49 17.24 38.42
N PHE A 58 -9.24 16.32 37.49
CA PHE A 58 -9.65 16.45 36.10
C PHE A 58 -11.13 16.15 35.94
N VAL A 59 -11.89 17.08 35.34
CA VAL A 59 -13.34 16.95 35.12
C VAL A 59 -13.62 16.97 33.62
N LEU A 60 -14.28 15.92 33.16
CA LEU A 60 -14.64 15.74 31.75
C LEU A 60 -15.68 16.75 31.26
N PRO A 61 -15.67 17.09 29.96
CA PRO A 61 -16.71 17.90 29.33
C PRO A 61 -18.14 17.34 29.51
N VAL A 62 -19.15 18.18 29.28
CA VAL A 62 -20.57 17.78 29.33
C VAL A 62 -20.90 16.69 28.30
N ASN A 63 -20.22 16.67 27.15
CA ASN A 63 -20.46 15.68 26.10
C ASN A 63 -19.12 15.10 25.62
N VAL A 64 -18.88 13.82 25.93
CA VAL A 64 -17.63 13.12 25.60
C VAL A 64 -17.61 12.64 24.14
N TYR A 65 -18.79 12.60 23.51
CA TYR A 65 -18.94 12.20 22.12
C TYR A 65 -19.27 13.42 21.25
N PRO A 66 -18.63 13.58 20.08
CA PRO A 66 -19.08 14.55 19.11
C PRO A 66 -20.56 14.26 18.83
N ALA A 67 -21.40 15.30 18.88
CA ALA A 67 -22.80 15.13 18.51
C ALA A 67 -22.80 14.50 17.12
N THR A 68 -23.28 13.26 17.01
CA THR A 68 -23.51 12.67 15.71
C THR A 68 -24.40 13.66 14.98
N PRO A 69 -24.01 14.16 13.79
CA PRO A 69 -24.86 15.07 13.05
C PRO A 69 -26.22 14.40 12.97
N SER A 70 -27.24 15.02 13.56
CA SER A 70 -28.58 14.45 13.57
C SER A 70 -28.94 14.23 12.12
N VAL A 71 -28.92 12.98 11.67
CA VAL A 71 -29.36 12.63 10.33
C VAL A 71 -30.83 13.01 10.30
N SER A 72 -31.12 14.17 9.73
CA SER A 72 -32.48 14.60 9.48
C SER A 72 -33.12 13.50 8.68
N SER A 73 -34.05 12.78 9.29
CA SER A 73 -34.79 11.67 8.69
C SER A 73 -35.74 12.09 7.56
N GLU A 74 -35.48 13.24 6.92
CA GLU A 74 -36.19 13.73 5.72
C GLU A 74 -35.91 12.88 4.46
N ILE A 75 -34.96 11.94 4.49
CA ILE A 75 -34.64 11.13 3.29
C ILE A 75 -35.66 9.99 3.04
N LEU A 76 -36.56 9.67 3.96
CA LEU A 76 -37.60 8.64 3.72
C LEU A 76 -38.91 9.16 3.11
N GLY A 77 -39.02 10.46 2.78
CA GLY A 77 -40.23 11.07 2.23
C GLY A 77 -40.16 11.57 0.78
N GLY A 78 -39.02 11.40 0.08
CA GLY A 78 -38.80 11.99 -1.24
C GLY A 78 -38.89 11.03 -2.44
N PRO A 79 -38.93 11.57 -3.68
CA PRO A 79 -39.07 10.83 -4.95
C PRO A 79 -37.92 9.83 -5.26
N PHE A 80 -36.96 9.71 -4.36
CA PHE A 80 -35.89 8.73 -4.43
C PHE A 80 -36.41 7.30 -4.22
N SER A 81 -37.43 7.09 -3.37
CA SER A 81 -38.00 5.75 -3.16
C SER A 81 -38.76 5.20 -4.37
N GLU A 82 -39.33 6.07 -5.21
CA GLU A 82 -39.95 5.67 -6.48
C GLU A 82 -38.90 5.32 -7.53
N ARG A 83 -37.81 6.09 -7.60
CA ARG A 83 -36.68 5.80 -8.50
C ARG A 83 -35.97 4.49 -8.14
N LEU A 84 -35.83 4.21 -6.84
CA LEU A 84 -35.22 2.96 -6.38
C LEU A 84 -36.10 1.74 -6.68
N LYS A 85 -37.44 1.88 -6.61
CA LYS A 85 -38.35 0.83 -7.09
C LYS A 85 -38.25 0.60 -8.60
N THR A 86 -38.03 1.65 -9.40
CA THR A 86 -37.88 1.51 -10.87
C THR A 86 -36.59 0.78 -11.22
N VAL A 87 -35.47 1.14 -10.59
CA VAL A 87 -34.15 0.52 -10.84
C VAL A 87 -34.12 -0.93 -10.34
N VAL A 88 -34.74 -1.22 -9.20
CA VAL A 88 -34.83 -2.61 -8.68
C VAL A 88 -35.76 -3.47 -9.55
N SER A 89 -36.79 -2.90 -10.19
CA SER A 89 -37.63 -3.63 -11.15
C SER A 89 -36.99 -3.85 -12.53
N GLU A 90 -36.00 -3.04 -12.92
CA GLU A 90 -35.23 -3.25 -14.15
C GLU A 90 -34.10 -4.28 -13.98
N LEU A 91 -33.54 -4.40 -12.78
CA LEU A 91 -32.41 -5.31 -12.51
C LEU A 91 -32.82 -6.75 -12.16
N LEU A 92 -34.11 -7.01 -11.96
CA LEU A 92 -34.64 -8.36 -11.74
C LEU A 92 -35.49 -8.77 -12.94
N PRO A 93 -34.92 -9.48 -13.94
CA PRO A 93 -35.73 -10.00 -15.03
C PRO A 93 -36.71 -11.04 -14.47
N ASP A 94 -38.00 -10.83 -14.75
CA ASP A 94 -39.08 -11.77 -14.47
C ASP A 94 -38.67 -13.17 -14.94
N ARG A 95 -38.44 -14.06 -13.98
CA ARG A 95 -38.11 -15.47 -14.23
C ARG A 95 -39.37 -16.16 -14.72
N LYS A 96 -39.66 -15.97 -16.01
CA LYS A 96 -40.72 -16.65 -16.74
C LYS A 96 -40.36 -18.13 -16.82
N THR A 97 -41.01 -18.95 -16.01
CA THR A 97 -41.07 -20.41 -16.18
C THR A 97 -41.63 -20.69 -17.57
N VAL A 98 -40.78 -21.16 -18.47
CA VAL A 98 -41.18 -21.64 -19.80
C VAL A 98 -41.02 -23.15 -19.79
N ASP A 99 -42.16 -23.80 -19.98
CA ASP A 99 -42.31 -25.24 -20.16
C ASP A 99 -41.50 -25.76 -21.36
N GLU A 100 -41.04 -26.99 -21.18
CA GLU A 100 -40.51 -27.93 -22.15
C GLU A 100 -41.32 -27.96 -23.46
N PRO A 101 -40.63 -28.08 -24.62
CA PRO A 101 -41.02 -29.19 -25.48
C PRO A 101 -39.86 -29.90 -26.16
N GLU A 102 -40.15 -31.18 -26.41
CA GLU A 102 -39.39 -32.17 -27.15
C GLU A 102 -39.01 -31.78 -28.60
N ASP A 103 -38.04 -32.56 -29.08
CA ASP A 103 -37.86 -32.99 -30.47
C ASP A 103 -37.15 -32.01 -31.42
N ILE A 104 -35.91 -32.35 -31.80
CA ILE A 104 -35.49 -32.41 -33.21
C ILE A 104 -34.31 -33.39 -33.33
N LYS A 105 -34.64 -34.52 -33.96
CA LYS A 105 -33.77 -35.51 -34.55
C LYS A 105 -33.02 -34.96 -35.78
N GLN A 106 -31.78 -35.43 -35.92
CA GLN A 106 -31.08 -35.80 -37.16
C GLN A 106 -30.64 -34.69 -38.15
N ARG A 107 -29.31 -34.54 -38.34
CA ARG A 107 -28.62 -35.00 -39.57
C ARG A 107 -27.08 -34.87 -39.52
N LYS A 108 -26.44 -36.05 -39.52
CA LYS A 108 -25.23 -36.49 -40.26
C LYS A 108 -24.47 -35.45 -41.13
N ARG A 109 -23.15 -35.33 -40.91
CA ARG A 109 -22.05 -35.89 -41.76
C ARG A 109 -20.67 -35.43 -41.24
N LYS A 110 -19.77 -36.37 -40.91
CA LYS A 110 -18.48 -36.69 -41.60
C LYS A 110 -17.46 -35.53 -41.55
N THR A 111 -16.26 -35.64 -40.98
CA THR A 111 -15.17 -36.63 -41.24
C THR A 111 -14.03 -36.42 -40.21
N ARG A 112 -13.50 -37.49 -39.58
CA ARG A 112 -12.09 -38.01 -39.64
C ARG A 112 -10.97 -37.03 -39.17
N ARG A 113 -9.89 -37.42 -38.47
CA ARG A 113 -9.34 -38.69 -37.94
C ARG A 113 -8.03 -38.36 -37.19
N GLY A 114 -7.71 -39.11 -36.13
CA GLY A 114 -6.35 -39.29 -35.57
C GLY A 114 -6.14 -38.58 -34.21
N GLY A 115 -5.93 -39.24 -33.08
CA GLY A 115 -5.75 -40.66 -32.76
C GLY A 115 -4.28 -41.07 -32.66
N VAL A 116 -3.70 -40.99 -31.46
CA VAL A 116 -2.67 -41.89 -30.85
C VAL A 116 -2.72 -41.60 -29.34
N ALA A 117 -3.45 -42.39 -28.55
CA ALA A 117 -3.01 -43.59 -27.83
C ALA A 117 -2.17 -43.27 -26.58
N SER A 118 -2.90 -43.21 -25.46
CA SER A 118 -2.42 -43.44 -24.11
C SER A 118 -2.70 -44.92 -23.82
N ASP A 119 -1.69 -45.66 -23.37
CA ASP A 119 -1.87 -46.97 -22.75
C ASP A 119 -1.32 -46.93 -21.33
N ALA A 120 -2.06 -47.66 -20.52
CA ALA A 120 -2.09 -47.63 -19.07
C ALA A 120 -1.15 -48.66 -18.44
N ASP A 121 -1.11 -48.58 -17.11
CA ASP A 121 -0.91 -49.66 -16.16
C ASP A 121 0.46 -50.35 -16.11
N THR A 122 1.07 -50.38 -14.92
CA THR A 122 0.97 -51.57 -14.05
C THR A 122 1.58 -51.28 -12.67
N ARG A 123 0.89 -51.82 -11.67
CA ARG A 123 1.10 -51.76 -10.22
C ARG A 123 2.32 -52.55 -9.71
N ALA A 124 2.70 -52.16 -8.48
CA ALA A 124 3.03 -53.00 -7.31
C ALA A 124 4.42 -53.65 -7.15
N ALA A 125 5.06 -53.19 -6.06
CA ALA A 125 5.62 -53.96 -4.94
C ALA A 125 6.79 -54.93 -5.15
N THR A 126 7.84 -54.70 -4.34
CA THR A 126 8.39 -55.64 -3.32
C THR A 126 9.93 -55.58 -3.30
N ASP A 127 10.46 -55.35 -2.09
CA ASP A 127 11.78 -55.67 -1.51
C ASP A 127 12.95 -56.12 -2.40
N ALA A 128 14.12 -55.50 -2.20
CA ALA A 128 15.33 -56.19 -1.72
C ALA A 128 16.56 -55.26 -1.73
N GLN A 129 16.97 -54.87 -0.54
CA GLN A 129 18.34 -54.89 -0.03
C GLN A 129 19.42 -55.50 -0.96
N THR A 130 20.34 -54.69 -1.49
CA THR A 130 21.77 -55.02 -1.58
C THR A 130 22.59 -53.76 -1.90
N SER A 131 23.46 -53.36 -0.98
CA SER A 131 24.63 -52.55 -1.32
C SER A 131 25.54 -53.35 -2.25
N PRO A 132 26.11 -52.70 -3.27
CA PRO A 132 27.55 -52.77 -3.37
C PRO A 132 28.16 -51.39 -3.61
N ASP A 133 29.18 -51.11 -2.81
CA ASP A 133 30.47 -50.54 -3.23
C ASP A 133 30.55 -50.18 -4.73
N VAL A 134 30.47 -48.88 -5.04
CA VAL A 134 30.75 -48.34 -6.39
C VAL A 134 31.85 -47.29 -6.28
N ASP A 135 33.04 -47.79 -6.57
CA ASP A 135 34.11 -47.17 -7.36
C ASP A 135 33.94 -45.70 -7.75
N GLN A 136 34.98 -44.94 -7.39
CA GLN A 136 35.25 -43.58 -7.83
C GLN A 136 34.98 -43.37 -9.33
N PRO A 137 34.18 -42.35 -9.72
CA PRO A 137 34.11 -41.94 -11.10
C PRO A 137 35.45 -41.30 -11.49
N ARG A 138 36.27 -42.08 -12.21
CA ARG A 138 37.37 -41.60 -13.04
C ARG A 138 36.90 -40.36 -13.80
N ARG A 139 37.46 -39.19 -13.45
CA ARG A 139 37.35 -37.94 -14.21
C ARG A 139 37.76 -38.20 -15.66
N ARG A 140 36.80 -38.50 -16.53
CA ARG A 140 36.95 -38.39 -17.97
C ARG A 140 36.97 -36.90 -18.27
N THR A 141 38.17 -36.36 -18.45
CA THR A 141 38.37 -35.06 -19.09
C THR A 141 37.75 -35.14 -20.48
N LEU A 142 36.55 -34.60 -20.61
CA LEU A 142 35.90 -34.32 -21.89
C LEU A 142 36.83 -33.35 -22.64
N GLN A 143 37.73 -33.88 -23.47
CA GLN A 143 38.44 -33.09 -24.46
C GLN A 143 37.39 -32.55 -25.43
N MET A 144 37.03 -31.27 -25.27
CA MET A 144 36.23 -30.56 -26.25
C MET A 144 36.97 -30.60 -27.59
N PRO A 145 36.38 -31.15 -28.66
CA PRO A 145 36.99 -31.11 -29.98
C PRO A 145 37.19 -29.64 -30.35
N GLN A 146 38.44 -29.26 -30.62
CA GLN A 146 38.76 -27.93 -31.13
C GLN A 146 38.23 -27.87 -32.56
N PHE A 147 37.01 -27.36 -32.72
CA PHE A 147 36.46 -27.05 -34.03
C PHE A 147 37.32 -25.95 -34.64
N ASP A 148 37.99 -26.26 -35.75
CA ASP A 148 38.76 -25.28 -36.52
C ASP A 148 37.80 -24.32 -37.26
N VAL A 149 37.30 -23.33 -36.52
CA VAL A 149 36.35 -22.31 -36.98
C VAL A 149 36.88 -21.61 -38.24
N LYS A 150 38.20 -21.50 -38.41
CA LYS A 150 38.84 -20.80 -39.53
C LYS A 150 38.66 -21.54 -40.86
N ALA A 151 38.69 -22.88 -40.84
CA ALA A 151 38.49 -23.69 -42.03
C ALA A 151 37.02 -23.72 -42.49
N ALA A 152 36.08 -23.74 -41.53
CA ALA A 152 34.65 -23.66 -41.81
C ALA A 152 34.25 -22.28 -42.38
N LEU A 153 34.80 -21.19 -41.83
CA LEU A 153 34.49 -19.82 -42.25
C LEU A 153 34.90 -19.53 -43.71
N ARG A 154 36.01 -20.11 -44.19
CA ARG A 154 36.50 -19.91 -45.56
C ARG A 154 35.63 -20.61 -46.62
N ARG A 155 34.91 -21.66 -46.27
CA ARG A 155 34.01 -22.37 -47.21
C ARG A 155 32.61 -21.75 -47.31
N THR A 156 32.15 -21.04 -46.28
CA THR A 156 30.82 -20.41 -46.29
C THR A 156 30.81 -18.99 -46.82
N CYS A 157 31.94 -18.27 -46.82
CA CYS A 157 32.06 -16.91 -47.32
C CYS A 157 32.31 -16.83 -48.84
N THR A 158 31.31 -17.18 -49.66
CA THR A 158 31.33 -16.74 -51.07
C THR A 158 30.90 -15.27 -51.16
N PRO A 159 31.46 -14.47 -52.08
CA PRO A 159 31.16 -13.03 -52.17
C PRO A 159 29.65 -12.74 -52.35
N PHE A 160 28.93 -13.64 -53.02
CA PHE A 160 27.48 -13.54 -53.17
C PHE A 160 26.71 -13.73 -51.84
N ARG A 161 27.16 -14.63 -50.96
CA ARG A 161 26.52 -14.85 -49.65
C ARG A 161 26.72 -13.66 -48.72
N LEU A 162 27.88 -13.01 -48.80
CA LEU A 162 28.14 -11.76 -48.05
C LEU A 162 27.22 -10.64 -48.52
N LEU A 163 26.99 -10.50 -49.84
CA LEU A 163 26.03 -9.52 -50.36
C LEU A 163 24.60 -9.81 -49.91
N MET A 164 24.15 -11.07 -49.96
CA MET A 164 22.80 -11.43 -49.49
C MET A 164 22.62 -11.20 -47.99
N LEU A 165 23.63 -11.54 -47.17
CA LEU A 165 23.60 -11.25 -45.73
C LEU A 165 23.58 -9.74 -45.46
N GLY A 166 24.34 -8.96 -46.23
CA GLY A 166 24.30 -7.50 -46.15
C GLY A 166 22.92 -6.93 -46.47
N MET A 167 22.27 -7.43 -47.52
CA MET A 167 20.91 -7.01 -47.88
C MET A 167 19.89 -7.39 -46.80
N VAL A 168 19.95 -8.61 -46.26
CA VAL A 168 19.06 -9.05 -45.17
C VAL A 168 19.28 -8.21 -43.91
N ALA A 169 20.54 -7.89 -43.57
CA ALA A 169 20.86 -7.04 -42.43
C ALA A 169 20.29 -5.62 -42.59
N VAL A 170 20.42 -5.01 -43.77
CA VAL A 170 19.86 -3.68 -44.04
C VAL A 170 18.33 -3.69 -43.97
N VAL A 171 17.67 -4.69 -44.58
CA VAL A 171 16.20 -4.80 -44.53
C VAL A 171 15.72 -5.05 -43.10
N GLY A 172 16.37 -5.94 -42.35
CA GLY A 172 16.05 -6.21 -40.95
C GLY A 172 16.23 -4.99 -40.06
N LEU A 173 17.33 -4.25 -40.22
CA LEU A 173 17.60 -3.03 -39.46
C LEU A 173 16.61 -1.91 -39.80
N THR A 174 16.25 -1.76 -41.08
CA THR A 174 15.25 -0.77 -41.51
C THR A 174 13.86 -1.11 -40.97
N GLY A 175 13.47 -2.40 -41.01
CA GLY A 175 12.20 -2.86 -40.45
C GLY A 175 12.12 -2.68 -38.93
N TYR A 176 13.18 -3.02 -38.22
CA TYR A 176 13.30 -2.78 -36.78
C TYR A 176 13.21 -1.28 -36.45
N TRP A 177 13.93 -0.44 -37.19
CA TRP A 177 13.88 1.02 -37.01
C TRP A 177 12.46 1.58 -37.23
N MET A 178 11.76 1.13 -38.28
CA MET A 178 10.39 1.57 -38.55
C MET A 178 9.41 1.15 -37.45
N ALA A 179 9.53 -0.08 -36.94
CA ALA A 179 8.71 -0.55 -35.82
C ALA A 179 9.01 0.24 -34.54
N TYR A 180 10.28 0.54 -34.27
CA TYR A 180 10.69 1.37 -33.14
C TYR A 180 10.13 2.80 -33.24
N GLN A 181 10.19 3.43 -34.41
CA GLN A 181 9.60 4.77 -34.63
C GLN A 181 8.08 4.76 -34.39
N GLN A 182 7.36 3.74 -34.86
CA GLN A 182 5.92 3.60 -34.60
C GLN A 182 5.62 3.45 -33.11
N GLN A 183 6.44 2.72 -32.36
CA GLN A 183 6.28 2.60 -30.91
C GLN A 183 6.52 3.92 -30.19
N VAL A 184 7.53 4.68 -30.60
CA VAL A 184 7.83 6.02 -30.06
C VAL A 184 6.70 7.02 -30.36
N GLU A 185 6.13 7.00 -31.57
CA GLU A 185 4.98 7.83 -31.92
C GLU A 185 3.73 7.47 -31.12
N ALA A 186 3.46 6.17 -30.94
CA ALA A 186 2.35 5.69 -30.12
C ALA A 186 2.53 6.10 -28.65
N ALA A 187 3.72 5.88 -28.08
CA ALA A 187 4.05 6.31 -26.73
C ALA A 187 3.87 7.82 -26.53
N ARG A 188 4.28 8.64 -27.51
CA ARG A 188 4.06 10.09 -27.47
C ARG A 188 2.58 10.47 -27.45
N GLN A 189 1.73 9.77 -28.22
CA GLN A 189 0.30 10.02 -28.20
C GLN A 189 -0.34 9.59 -26.88
N THR A 190 0.04 8.43 -26.34
CA THR A 190 -0.43 7.95 -25.04
C THR A 190 -0.06 8.94 -23.94
N TRP A 191 1.19 9.40 -23.89
CA TRP A 191 1.67 10.38 -22.90
C TRP A 191 0.84 11.67 -22.87
N LEU A 192 0.48 12.18 -24.05
CA LEU A 192 -0.28 13.43 -24.18
C LEU A 192 -1.76 13.25 -23.83
N ARG A 193 -2.37 12.11 -24.21
CA ARG A 193 -3.78 11.83 -23.90
C ARG A 193 -3.99 11.51 -22.42
N SER A 194 -3.07 10.74 -21.84
CA SER A 194 -3.20 10.30 -20.45
C SER A 194 -3.23 11.46 -19.45
N ALA A 195 -2.73 12.65 -19.80
CA ALA A 195 -2.80 13.82 -18.92
C ALA A 195 -4.25 14.21 -18.58
N GLU A 196 -5.12 14.28 -19.61
CA GLU A 196 -6.54 14.62 -19.43
C GLU A 196 -7.29 13.49 -18.72
N ASP A 197 -7.01 12.24 -19.12
CA ASP A 197 -7.63 11.06 -18.50
C ASP A 197 -7.27 10.94 -17.00
N ILE A 198 -6.02 11.23 -16.62
CA ILE A 198 -5.57 11.20 -15.21
C ILE A 198 -6.34 12.24 -14.37
N ASP A 199 -6.47 13.47 -14.87
CA ASP A 199 -7.19 14.53 -14.16
C ASP A 199 -8.68 14.18 -14.00
N ASP A 200 -9.30 13.63 -15.04
CA ASP A 200 -10.69 13.16 -15.03
C ASP A 200 -10.90 12.02 -14.01
N PHE A 201 -10.00 11.03 -13.97
CA PHE A 201 -10.10 9.91 -13.02
C PHE A 201 -9.80 10.33 -11.57
N LEU A 202 -8.89 11.27 -11.34
CA LEU A 202 -8.66 11.86 -10.02
C LEU A 202 -9.89 12.64 -9.54
N ALA A 203 -10.53 13.42 -10.41
CA ALA A 203 -11.75 14.16 -10.09
C ALA A 203 -12.95 13.25 -9.82
N ALA A 204 -13.00 12.08 -10.49
CA ALA A 204 -14.03 11.06 -10.28
C ALA A 204 -13.74 10.11 -9.11
N SER A 205 -12.55 10.21 -8.48
CA SER A 205 -12.05 9.27 -7.47
C SER A 205 -12.06 7.80 -7.93
N ASP A 206 -11.88 7.53 -9.24
CA ASP A 206 -11.85 6.17 -9.80
C ASP A 206 -10.41 5.61 -9.77
N VAL A 207 -10.00 5.14 -8.60
CA VAL A 207 -8.64 4.64 -8.32
C VAL A 207 -8.27 3.41 -9.17
N ILE A 208 -9.27 2.62 -9.62
CA ILE A 208 -9.02 1.41 -10.41
C ILE A 208 -8.66 1.77 -11.86
N GLN A 209 -9.44 2.65 -12.49
CA GLN A 209 -9.13 3.10 -13.85
C GLN A 209 -7.88 3.99 -13.89
N LEU A 210 -7.69 4.80 -12.85
CA LEU A 210 -6.50 5.63 -12.68
C LEU A 210 -5.20 4.81 -12.72
N GLU A 211 -5.16 3.63 -12.07
CA GLU A 211 -3.96 2.77 -12.08
C GLU A 211 -3.57 2.34 -13.50
N ALA A 212 -4.55 1.93 -14.30
CA ALA A 212 -4.31 1.45 -15.66
C ALA A 212 -3.74 2.57 -16.55
N VAL A 213 -4.34 3.76 -16.50
CA VAL A 213 -3.88 4.92 -17.30
C VAL A 213 -2.52 5.41 -16.84
N LEU A 214 -2.27 5.45 -15.53
CA LEU A 214 -0.95 5.81 -15.00
C LEU A 214 0.12 4.82 -15.41
N GLN A 215 -0.17 3.52 -15.39
CA GLN A 215 0.77 2.49 -15.83
C GLN A 215 1.14 2.68 -17.30
N GLU A 216 0.14 2.85 -18.19
CA GLU A 216 0.37 3.12 -19.61
C GLU A 216 1.16 4.42 -19.83
N SER A 217 0.87 5.46 -19.05
CA SER A 217 1.58 6.72 -19.11
C SER A 217 3.04 6.61 -18.68
N VAL A 218 3.32 5.92 -17.58
CA VAL A 218 4.69 5.74 -17.07
C VAL A 218 5.52 4.90 -18.04
N ASP A 219 4.94 3.83 -18.59
CA ASP A 219 5.59 2.98 -19.61
C ASP A 219 5.89 3.76 -20.89
N ALA A 220 4.95 4.61 -21.33
CA ALA A 220 5.18 5.53 -22.44
C ALA A 220 6.31 6.52 -22.14
N GLY A 221 6.36 7.07 -20.92
CA GLY A 221 7.44 7.94 -20.46
C GLY A 221 8.81 7.25 -20.50
N TYR A 222 8.89 5.99 -20.07
CA TYR A 222 10.10 5.19 -20.11
C TYR A 222 10.59 4.96 -21.55
N LEU A 223 9.69 4.61 -22.48
CA LEU A 223 10.02 4.45 -23.90
C LEU A 223 10.51 5.76 -24.54
N LEU A 224 10.01 6.90 -24.08
CA LEU A 224 10.42 8.23 -24.53
C LEU A 224 11.72 8.71 -23.87
N GLY A 225 12.26 7.98 -22.88
CA GLY A 225 13.42 8.39 -22.10
C GLY A 225 13.17 9.64 -21.27
N LYS A 226 11.93 9.82 -20.79
CA LYS A 226 11.54 10.92 -19.92
C LYS A 226 12.11 10.72 -18.51
N ASN A 227 12.71 11.78 -17.96
CA ASN A 227 13.12 11.87 -16.56
C ASN A 227 12.94 13.32 -16.07
N ASP A 228 11.83 13.94 -16.44
CA ASP A 228 11.42 15.27 -15.98
C ASP A 228 10.54 15.16 -14.73
N ALA A 229 10.28 16.31 -14.08
CA ALA A 229 9.44 16.39 -12.89
C ALA A 229 8.04 15.81 -13.11
N GLU A 230 7.46 16.02 -14.29
CA GLU A 230 6.15 15.48 -14.66
C GLU A 230 6.15 13.95 -14.65
N TRP A 231 7.18 13.32 -15.22
CA TRP A 231 7.31 11.86 -15.20
C TRP A 231 7.49 11.31 -13.79
N ARG A 232 8.30 11.96 -12.94
CA ARG A 232 8.46 11.54 -11.54
C ARG A 232 7.16 11.67 -10.75
N SER A 233 6.41 12.75 -10.98
CA SER A 233 5.08 12.94 -10.39
C SER A 233 4.11 11.83 -10.79
N ARG A 234 4.00 11.50 -12.09
CA ARG A 234 3.15 10.39 -12.57
C ARG A 234 3.61 9.03 -12.05
N LEU A 235 4.92 8.80 -11.95
CA LEU A 235 5.47 7.57 -11.38
C LEU A 235 5.10 7.44 -9.89
N ASN A 236 5.25 8.51 -9.11
CA ASN A 236 4.88 8.50 -7.69
C ASN A 236 3.37 8.28 -7.54
N LEU A 237 2.56 8.98 -8.34
CA LEU A 237 1.11 8.83 -8.34
C LEU A 237 0.69 7.39 -8.66
N LEU A 238 1.34 6.73 -9.62
CA LEU A 238 1.11 5.30 -9.91
C LEU A 238 1.40 4.42 -8.69
N GLN A 239 2.48 4.70 -7.96
CA GLN A 239 2.82 3.94 -6.76
C GLN A 239 1.84 4.21 -5.62
N GLU A 240 1.35 5.44 -5.47
CA GLU A 240 0.29 5.80 -4.51
C GLU A 240 -0.99 5.04 -4.81
N THR A 241 -1.43 5.05 -6.07
CA THR A 241 -2.63 4.34 -6.53
C THR A 241 -2.49 2.84 -6.28
N LYS A 242 -1.33 2.24 -6.56
CA LYS A 242 -1.04 0.83 -6.25
C LYS A 242 -1.09 0.54 -4.76
N ALA A 243 -0.53 1.43 -3.93
CA ALA A 243 -0.58 1.28 -2.48
C ALA A 243 -2.03 1.29 -1.96
N ILE A 244 -2.85 2.21 -2.45
CA ILE A 244 -4.26 2.35 -2.06
C ILE A 244 -5.12 1.17 -2.54
N ASN A 245 -4.91 0.71 -3.78
CA ASN A 245 -5.63 -0.47 -4.30
C ASN A 245 -5.24 -1.77 -3.57
N ASN A 246 -4.10 -1.79 -2.88
CA ASN A 246 -3.58 -2.97 -2.17
C ASN A 246 -3.42 -2.74 -0.65
N LEU A 247 -4.24 -1.87 -0.05
CA LEU A 247 -4.25 -1.67 1.40
C LEU A 247 -4.47 -2.98 2.15
N ALA A 248 -3.75 -3.13 3.25
CA ALA A 248 -3.93 -4.25 4.15
C ALA A 248 -5.37 -4.25 4.68
N MET A 249 -5.99 -5.43 4.70
CA MET A 249 -7.31 -5.64 5.29
C MET A 249 -7.24 -5.78 6.82
N THR A 250 -6.03 -5.97 7.37
CA THR A 250 -5.81 -6.12 8.80
C THR A 250 -5.46 -4.79 9.45
N ASP A 251 -5.94 -4.62 10.69
CA ASP A 251 -5.58 -3.49 11.52
C ASP A 251 -4.32 -3.85 12.32
N LEU A 252 -3.24 -3.13 12.06
CA LEU A 252 -1.94 -3.31 12.70
C LEU A 252 -2.06 -3.28 14.23
N LEU A 253 -2.93 -2.42 14.79
CA LEU A 253 -3.12 -2.32 16.24
C LEU A 253 -3.79 -3.56 16.81
N THR A 254 -4.76 -4.11 16.10
CA THR A 254 -5.41 -5.37 16.46
C THR A 254 -4.43 -6.54 16.37
N ASP A 255 -3.59 -6.59 15.34
CA ASP A 255 -2.57 -7.63 15.17
C ASP A 255 -1.52 -7.59 16.29
N PHE A 256 -1.07 -6.40 16.68
CA PHE A 256 -0.20 -6.25 17.85
C PHE A 256 -0.90 -6.56 19.17
N ALA A 257 -2.18 -6.19 19.34
CA ALA A 257 -2.92 -6.57 20.54
C ALA A 257 -3.04 -8.10 20.67
N GLY A 258 -3.19 -8.79 19.54
CA GLY A 258 -3.19 -10.26 19.45
C GLY A 258 -1.82 -10.91 19.74
N ALA A 259 -0.73 -10.14 19.74
CA ALA A 259 0.60 -10.62 20.11
C ALA A 259 0.75 -10.91 21.62
N TYR A 260 -0.20 -10.44 22.45
CA TYR A 260 -0.18 -10.59 23.89
C TYR A 260 -1.31 -11.50 24.37
N ASP A 261 -1.03 -12.33 25.38
CA ASP A 261 -2.06 -13.11 26.07
C ASP A 261 -2.84 -12.27 27.08
N ASP A 262 -3.88 -12.86 27.71
CA ASP A 262 -4.69 -12.19 28.75
C ASP A 262 -3.87 -11.73 29.98
N GLN A 263 -2.64 -12.21 30.13
CA GLN A 263 -1.70 -11.84 31.19
C GLN A 263 -0.67 -10.80 30.73
N ASP A 264 -0.85 -10.23 29.54
CA ASP A 264 0.02 -9.22 28.94
C ASP A 264 1.45 -9.76 28.70
N ARG A 265 1.54 -11.06 28.38
CA ARG A 265 2.79 -11.74 28.02
C ARG A 265 2.83 -11.96 26.52
N LEU A 266 4.01 -11.78 25.96
CA LEU A 266 4.26 -12.03 24.55
C LEU A 266 4.04 -13.52 24.23
N VAL A 267 3.19 -13.79 23.24
CA VAL A 267 2.93 -15.14 22.73
C VAL A 267 4.16 -15.65 21.98
N ALA A 268 4.51 -16.93 22.12
CA ALA A 268 5.74 -17.51 21.54
C ALA A 268 5.84 -17.33 20.01
N ASP A 269 4.70 -17.38 19.30
CA ASP A 269 4.62 -17.24 17.84
C ASP A 269 4.26 -15.81 17.39
N ALA A 270 4.22 -14.84 18.31
CA ALA A 270 3.78 -13.48 18.02
C ALA A 270 4.58 -12.80 16.89
N GLU A 271 5.91 -12.99 16.87
CA GLU A 271 6.77 -12.44 15.81
C GLU A 271 6.36 -12.94 14.43
N GLN A 272 6.12 -14.25 14.30
CA GLN A 272 5.77 -14.88 13.02
C GLN A 272 4.34 -14.53 12.57
N GLN A 273 3.41 -14.46 13.51
CA GLN A 273 2.02 -14.06 13.25
C GLN A 273 1.97 -12.62 12.76
N LEU A 274 2.63 -11.70 13.47
CA LEU A 274 2.69 -10.30 13.10
C LEU A 274 3.45 -10.11 11.78
N LEU A 275 4.57 -10.81 11.56
CA LEU A 275 5.28 -10.77 10.28
C LEU A 275 4.38 -11.15 9.10
N THR A 276 3.55 -12.19 9.27
CA THR A 276 2.61 -12.63 8.22
C THR A 276 1.54 -11.56 7.96
N ALA A 277 1.04 -10.91 9.01
CA ALA A 277 0.06 -9.85 8.88
C ALA A 277 0.64 -8.60 8.20
N VAL A 278 1.80 -8.10 8.67
CA VAL A 278 2.38 -6.84 8.16
C VAL A 278 3.01 -6.94 6.77
N THR A 279 3.30 -8.15 6.29
CA THR A 279 3.82 -8.36 4.93
C THR A 279 2.72 -8.52 3.88
N SER A 280 1.47 -8.74 4.33
CA SER A 280 0.33 -9.10 3.49
C SER A 280 -0.26 -7.95 2.67
N GLY A 281 -0.01 -6.70 3.05
CA GLY A 281 -0.58 -5.53 2.39
C GLY A 281 0.16 -4.24 2.68
N TRP A 282 -0.41 -3.13 2.20
CA TRP A 282 0.09 -1.78 2.39
C TRP A 282 -0.56 -1.10 3.60
N PHE A 283 0.22 -0.31 4.33
CA PHE A 283 -0.24 0.50 5.45
C PHE A 283 0.03 1.97 5.15
N VAL A 284 -0.92 2.84 5.48
CA VAL A 284 -0.80 4.28 5.32
C VAL A 284 -0.64 4.92 6.68
N PHE A 285 0.34 5.82 6.79
CA PHE A 285 0.66 6.54 8.00
C PHE A 285 0.66 8.04 7.73
N ASP A 286 0.11 8.79 8.68
CA ASP A 286 0.32 10.21 8.87
C ASP A 286 1.08 10.35 10.19
N SER A 287 2.39 10.54 10.09
CA SER A 287 3.32 10.39 11.22
C SER A 287 4.55 11.27 11.05
N TRP A 288 5.26 11.46 12.16
CA TRP A 288 6.55 12.15 12.21
C TRP A 288 7.69 11.17 11.87
N LEU A 289 8.59 11.63 11.00
CA LEU A 289 9.84 10.94 10.68
C LEU A 289 11.00 11.65 11.39
N THR A 290 11.67 10.92 12.26
CA THR A 290 12.83 11.38 13.03
C THR A 290 14.10 10.73 12.51
N ALA A 291 15.20 11.46 12.36
CA ALA A 291 16.48 10.84 12.01
C ALA A 291 16.96 9.91 13.13
N ALA A 292 17.33 8.67 12.79
CA ALA A 292 17.82 7.72 13.78
C ALA A 292 19.18 8.20 14.33
N SER A 293 19.26 8.39 15.65
CA SER A 293 20.48 8.91 16.31
C SER A 293 21.71 8.01 16.17
N ASN A 294 21.50 6.72 15.90
CA ASN A 294 22.55 5.71 15.82
C ASN A 294 23.09 5.50 14.39
N GLN A 295 22.41 5.96 13.34
CA GLN A 295 22.77 5.66 11.95
C GLN A 295 22.25 6.69 10.94
N THR A 296 23.16 7.21 10.11
CA THR A 296 22.81 8.12 9.02
C THR A 296 22.03 7.42 7.92
N GLY A 297 20.98 8.07 7.40
CA GLY A 297 20.15 7.53 6.32
C GLY A 297 19.10 6.52 6.76
N VAL A 298 18.92 6.35 8.08
CA VAL A 298 17.83 5.59 8.68
C VAL A 298 16.97 6.57 9.46
N TYR A 299 15.66 6.46 9.30
CA TYR A 299 14.67 7.28 9.99
C TYR A 299 13.77 6.39 10.84
N LEU A 300 13.29 6.94 11.96
CA LEU A 300 12.29 6.33 12.82
C LEU A 300 10.94 6.97 12.53
N MET A 301 9.94 6.14 12.30
CA MET A 301 8.55 6.56 12.22
C MET A 301 7.91 6.46 13.61
N GLU A 302 7.28 7.54 14.07
CA GLU A 302 6.50 7.53 15.30
C GLU A 302 5.16 6.80 15.09
N LEU A 303 4.98 5.64 15.73
CA LEU A 303 3.70 4.94 15.66
C LEU A 303 2.73 5.53 16.71
N PRO A 304 1.53 5.98 16.30
CA PRO A 304 0.61 6.72 17.18
C PRO A 304 0.03 5.88 18.32
N ALA A 305 0.28 4.56 18.35
CA ALA A 305 -0.10 3.70 19.46
C ALA A 305 0.99 2.66 19.72
N ALA A 306 1.29 2.46 21.00
CA ALA A 306 2.02 1.33 21.53
C ALA A 306 0.99 0.27 21.99
N PRO A 307 0.65 -0.71 21.14
CA PRO A 307 -0.23 -1.81 21.53
C PRO A 307 0.50 -2.69 22.57
N GLY A 308 0.17 -2.47 23.85
CA GLY A 308 0.71 -3.24 24.99
C GLY A 308 1.80 -2.51 25.79
N ARG A 309 2.72 -3.27 26.38
CA ARG A 309 3.81 -2.73 27.24
C ARG A 309 5.02 -2.23 26.49
N HIS A 310 5.21 -2.70 25.27
CA HIS A 310 6.44 -2.47 24.52
C HIS A 310 6.19 -1.37 23.49
N PRO A 311 7.08 -0.36 23.40
CA PRO A 311 7.01 0.62 22.32
C PRO A 311 7.25 -0.08 20.97
N VAL A 312 6.89 0.58 19.88
CA VAL A 312 7.13 0.08 18.53
C VAL A 312 7.99 1.08 17.78
N ASP A 313 9.19 0.64 17.40
CA ASP A 313 10.13 1.41 16.61
C ASP A 313 10.06 0.92 15.16
N ALA A 314 9.64 1.79 14.24
CA ALA A 314 9.62 1.46 12.81
C ALA A 314 10.74 2.18 12.06
N TYR A 315 11.65 1.40 11.48
CA TYR A 315 12.84 1.87 10.79
C TYR A 315 12.57 2.02 9.29
N VAL A 316 12.89 3.20 8.76
CA VAL A 316 12.76 3.59 7.35
C VAL A 316 14.17 3.83 6.79
N PRO A 317 14.77 2.86 6.08
CA PRO A 317 16.17 2.95 5.63
C PRO A 317 16.30 3.60 4.25
N LEU A 318 15.95 4.89 4.16
CA LEU A 318 15.90 5.65 2.91
C LEU A 318 16.71 6.95 3.01
N PRO A 319 18.01 6.95 2.63
CA PRO A 319 18.86 8.13 2.77
C PRO A 319 18.36 9.34 1.96
N GLN A 320 17.61 9.12 0.88
CA GLN A 320 17.03 10.18 0.04
C GLN A 320 16.03 11.06 0.79
N LEU A 321 15.47 10.59 1.91
CA LEU A 321 14.61 11.42 2.76
C LEU A 321 15.35 12.56 3.45
N ALA A 322 16.69 12.59 3.40
CA ALA A 322 17.49 13.67 4.00
C ALA A 322 17.15 15.05 3.41
N ASP A 323 16.88 15.11 2.10
CA ASP A 323 16.52 16.38 1.45
C ASP A 323 15.10 16.83 1.81
N LEU A 324 14.22 15.87 2.12
CA LEU A 324 12.87 16.17 2.63
C LEU A 324 12.92 16.65 4.08
N ILE A 325 13.75 16.02 4.92
CA ILE A 325 13.88 16.26 6.37
C ILE A 325 15.07 17.21 6.60
N SER A 326 14.97 18.42 6.06
CA SER A 326 16.19 19.21 5.80
C SER A 326 16.65 20.13 6.94
N HIS A 327 15.85 20.47 7.97
CA HIS A 327 16.19 21.68 8.76
C HIS A 327 16.05 21.71 10.30
N ALA A 328 15.31 20.84 10.99
CA ALA A 328 15.34 20.77 12.46
C ALA A 328 14.38 19.68 12.93
N ASP A 329 14.93 18.57 13.43
CA ASP A 329 14.29 17.55 14.27
C ASP A 329 12.78 17.34 14.06
N ASP A 330 12.48 16.25 13.34
CA ASP A 330 11.16 15.68 13.09
C ASP A 330 10.33 16.40 12.02
N GLU A 331 9.90 15.64 11.01
CA GLU A 331 9.06 16.15 9.93
C GLU A 331 7.80 15.29 9.77
N ARG A 332 6.62 15.92 9.78
CA ARG A 332 5.36 15.25 9.50
C ARG A 332 5.30 14.87 8.02
N ALA A 333 5.00 13.61 7.75
CA ALA A 333 4.87 13.06 6.42
C ALA A 333 3.68 12.10 6.33
N VAL A 334 3.01 12.10 5.18
CA VAL A 334 1.99 11.11 4.85
C VAL A 334 2.53 10.15 3.81
N PHE A 335 2.56 8.86 4.13
CA PHE A 335 3.18 7.86 3.27
C PHE A 335 2.52 6.49 3.40
N ALA A 336 2.67 5.68 2.36
CA ALA A 336 2.29 4.27 2.34
C ALA A 336 3.54 3.40 2.34
N VAL A 337 3.52 2.31 3.11
CA VAL A 337 4.62 1.36 3.23
C VAL A 337 4.14 -0.08 3.35
N ARG A 338 5.03 -1.01 3.01
CA ARG A 338 4.97 -2.41 3.44
C ARG A 338 6.14 -2.68 4.37
N PHE A 339 5.98 -3.64 5.26
CA PHE A 339 7.05 -4.07 6.15
C PHE A 339 7.75 -5.30 5.59
N GLN A 340 9.08 -5.31 5.65
CA GLN A 340 9.94 -6.42 5.23
C GLN A 340 10.18 -7.41 6.37
N ALA A 341 10.40 -6.88 7.58
CA ALA A 341 10.78 -7.68 8.74
C ALA A 341 10.18 -7.10 10.02
N VAL A 342 9.99 -7.99 10.99
CA VAL A 342 9.52 -7.69 12.34
C VAL A 342 10.43 -8.42 13.31
N GLN A 343 10.81 -7.76 14.40
CA GLN A 343 11.49 -8.40 15.52
C GLN A 343 10.67 -8.16 16.79
N ALA A 344 10.32 -9.24 17.47
CA ALA A 344 9.65 -9.13 18.76
C ALA A 344 10.63 -8.76 19.87
N PRO A 345 10.18 -8.01 20.90
CA PRO A 345 10.99 -7.75 22.07
C PRO A 345 11.27 -9.03 22.84
N ALA A 346 12.41 -9.13 23.53
CA ALA A 346 12.62 -10.26 24.42
C ALA A 346 11.58 -10.25 25.56
N ALA A 347 10.97 -11.41 25.86
CA ALA A 347 9.78 -11.54 26.73
C ALA A 347 9.88 -10.95 28.15
N GLN A 348 11.08 -10.64 28.64
CA GLN A 348 11.32 -10.04 29.96
C GLN A 348 12.08 -8.71 29.89
N SER A 349 12.34 -8.19 28.68
CA SER A 349 13.05 -6.93 28.46
C SER A 349 12.08 -5.77 28.30
N HIS A 350 12.57 -4.54 28.45
CA HIS A 350 11.84 -3.33 28.05
C HIS A 350 12.13 -2.95 26.59
N GLU A 351 12.56 -3.91 25.76
CA GLU A 351 12.85 -3.65 24.36
C GLU A 351 11.57 -3.30 23.60
N ALA A 352 11.72 -2.47 22.57
CA ALA A 352 10.68 -2.15 21.63
C ALA A 352 10.47 -3.31 20.64
N TRP A 353 9.26 -3.41 20.09
CA TRP A 353 9.08 -4.06 18.80
C TRP A 353 9.87 -3.28 17.74
N ARG A 354 10.52 -3.99 16.83
CA ARG A 354 11.23 -3.35 15.72
C ARG A 354 10.61 -3.77 14.40
N LEU A 355 10.11 -2.81 13.65
CA LEU A 355 9.60 -3.00 12.30
C LEU A 355 10.60 -2.45 11.29
N LEU A 356 10.87 -3.19 10.22
CA LEU A 356 11.68 -2.72 9.10
C LEU A 356 10.79 -2.47 7.90
N VAL A 357 10.75 -1.24 7.40
CA VAL A 357 10.04 -0.91 6.16
C VAL A 357 10.79 -1.49 4.96
N ASP A 358 10.04 -2.05 4.00
CA ASP A 358 10.56 -2.50 2.70
C ASP A 358 10.84 -1.26 1.81
N PRO A 359 12.11 -0.91 1.52
CA PRO A 359 12.46 0.35 0.87
C PRO A 359 11.78 0.63 -0.49
N PRO A 360 11.63 -0.35 -1.41
CA PRO A 360 10.90 -0.16 -2.66
C PRO A 360 9.42 0.17 -2.45
N SER A 361 8.85 -0.28 -1.33
CA SER A 361 7.45 -0.07 -0.99
C SER A 361 7.20 1.28 -0.32
N PHE A 362 8.21 2.08 0.01
CA PHE A 362 7.94 3.38 0.60
C PHE A 362 7.47 4.35 -0.48
N VAL A 363 6.29 4.94 -0.29
CA VAL A 363 5.65 5.87 -1.23
C VAL A 363 5.13 7.07 -0.45
N LEU A 364 5.52 8.29 -0.84
CA LEU A 364 4.95 9.51 -0.27
C LEU A 364 3.60 9.76 -0.93
N LEU A 365 2.57 10.04 -0.13
CA LEU A 365 1.28 10.48 -0.64
C LEU A 365 1.38 11.97 -1.01
N THR A 366 1.04 12.30 -2.25
CA THR A 366 1.09 13.68 -2.79
C THR A 366 -0.26 14.16 -3.31
N SER A 367 -1.20 13.24 -3.53
CA SER A 367 -2.54 13.52 -4.02
C SER A 367 -3.57 13.64 -2.89
N GLU A 368 -4.38 14.70 -2.93
CA GLU A 368 -5.49 14.91 -2.00
C GLU A 368 -6.55 13.80 -2.15
N THR A 369 -6.90 13.42 -3.38
CA THR A 369 -7.85 12.33 -3.67
C THR A 369 -7.44 11.02 -3.01
N HIS A 370 -6.15 10.71 -3.05
CA HIS A 370 -5.60 9.52 -2.42
C HIS A 370 -5.68 9.59 -0.89
N CYS A 371 -5.39 10.75 -0.30
CA CYS A 371 -5.55 10.98 1.14
C CYS A 371 -7.03 10.84 1.59
N GLU A 372 -7.96 11.43 0.84
CA GLU A 372 -9.40 11.31 1.11
C GLU A 372 -9.87 9.86 1.03
N SER A 373 -9.36 9.08 0.07
CA SER A 373 -9.72 7.66 -0.09
C SER A 373 -9.35 6.78 1.11
N VAL A 374 -8.34 7.19 1.88
CA VAL A 374 -7.91 6.52 3.12
C VAL A 374 -8.47 7.18 4.37
N GLY A 375 -9.36 8.17 4.22
CA GLY A 375 -10.03 8.85 5.33
C GLY A 375 -9.27 10.05 5.92
N LEU A 376 -8.19 10.51 5.29
CA LEU A 376 -7.48 11.73 5.68
C LEU A 376 -8.12 12.94 4.99
N ASN A 377 -8.79 13.80 5.76
CA ASN A 377 -9.50 14.95 5.22
C ASN A 377 -8.57 16.18 5.07
N THR A 378 -8.17 16.49 3.84
CA THR A 378 -7.33 17.65 3.51
C THR A 378 -8.05 18.99 3.68
N SER A 379 -9.39 19.00 3.61
CA SER A 379 -10.18 20.23 3.75
C SER A 379 -10.27 20.74 5.20
N ASP A 380 -10.14 19.83 6.17
CA ASP A 380 -10.22 20.15 7.60
C ASP A 380 -8.84 20.40 8.24
N ASP A 381 -7.76 19.85 7.67
CA ASP A 381 -6.39 19.96 8.17
C ASP A 381 -5.53 20.81 7.21
N THR A 382 -5.37 22.10 7.54
CA THR A 382 -4.52 23.01 6.74
C THR A 382 -3.06 22.58 6.73
N ASP A 383 -2.59 21.92 7.79
CA ASP A 383 -1.20 21.50 7.91
C ASP A 383 -0.95 20.31 6.97
N LEU A 384 -1.93 19.43 6.80
CA LEU A 384 -1.87 18.32 5.84
C LEU A 384 -1.68 18.82 4.40
N SER A 385 -2.40 19.86 3.97
CA SER A 385 -2.22 20.42 2.61
C SER A 385 -0.80 20.96 2.36
N ALA A 386 -0.16 21.53 3.40
CA ALA A 386 1.21 21.99 3.34
C ALA A 386 2.21 20.82 3.27
N VAL A 387 1.95 19.76 4.05
CA VAL A 387 2.73 18.51 4.01
C VAL A 387 2.70 17.89 2.61
N LEU A 388 1.51 17.74 2.00
CA LEU A 388 1.35 17.18 0.66
C LEU A 388 2.04 18.03 -0.41
N SER A 389 1.92 19.36 -0.32
CA SER A 389 2.57 20.29 -1.27
C SER A 389 4.10 20.17 -1.25
N ARG A 390 4.68 20.06 -0.05
CA ARG A 390 6.13 19.88 0.12
C ARG A 390 6.59 18.50 -0.35
N GLN A 391 5.84 17.44 -0.03
CA GLN A 391 6.16 16.09 -0.51
C GLN A 391 6.11 16.03 -2.05
N LYS A 392 5.13 16.71 -2.67
CA LYS A 392 5.05 16.85 -4.12
C LYS A 392 6.28 17.55 -4.70
N GLU A 393 6.69 18.69 -4.14
CA GLU A 393 7.89 19.42 -4.57
C GLU A 393 9.16 18.55 -4.44
N PHE A 394 9.29 17.80 -3.35
CA PHE A 394 10.40 16.86 -3.14
C PHE A 394 10.42 15.74 -4.20
N VAL A 395 9.29 15.10 -4.46
CA VAL A 395 9.16 14.03 -5.47
C VAL A 395 9.49 14.57 -6.88
N GLU A 396 9.02 15.76 -7.21
CA GLU A 396 9.25 16.39 -8.51
C GLU A 396 10.72 16.80 -8.69
N SER A 397 11.38 17.26 -7.63
CA SER A 397 12.77 17.78 -7.68
C SER A 397 13.85 16.72 -7.46
N SER A 398 13.59 15.65 -6.71
CA SER A 398 14.59 14.64 -6.35
C SER A 398 14.80 13.62 -7.47
N GLU A 399 15.96 13.68 -8.14
CA GLU A 399 16.35 12.70 -9.16
C GLU A 399 16.64 11.31 -8.57
N THR A 400 17.05 11.26 -7.29
CA THR A 400 17.38 10.02 -6.60
C THR A 400 16.16 9.27 -6.08
N TRP A 401 14.99 9.91 -6.03
CA TRP A 401 13.77 9.30 -5.48
C TRP A 401 13.32 8.04 -6.25
N GLU A 402 13.57 8.00 -7.55
CA GLU A 402 13.29 6.82 -8.38
C GLU A 402 14.13 5.61 -7.94
N HIS A 403 15.38 5.83 -7.55
CA HIS A 403 16.34 4.79 -7.19
C HIS A 403 16.43 4.54 -5.68
N ARG A 404 15.44 5.00 -4.90
CA ARG A 404 15.43 4.91 -3.43
C ARG A 404 15.66 3.50 -2.87
N ALA A 405 15.22 2.47 -3.58
CA ALA A 405 15.46 1.08 -3.21
C ALA A 405 16.94 0.66 -3.29
N SER A 406 17.67 1.19 -4.27
CA SER A 406 19.05 0.78 -4.59
C SER A 406 20.07 1.27 -3.57
N ASP A 407 19.81 2.40 -2.90
CA ASP A 407 20.71 2.95 -1.88
C ASP A 407 20.21 2.70 -0.45
N SER A 408 19.33 1.72 -0.25
CA SER A 408 18.83 1.39 1.08
C SER A 408 19.94 0.87 2.00
N VAL A 409 19.90 1.29 3.27
CA VAL A 409 20.92 0.96 4.27
C VAL A 409 20.34 0.01 5.31
N VAL A 410 20.96 -1.15 5.54
CA VAL A 410 20.48 -2.08 6.57
C VAL A 410 20.66 -1.44 7.96
N PRO A 411 19.58 -1.30 8.77
CA PRO A 411 19.72 -0.73 10.10
C PRO A 411 20.58 -1.62 11.02
N LEU A 412 21.42 -1.00 11.85
CA LEU A 412 22.32 -1.72 12.77
C LEU A 412 21.58 -2.69 13.70
N ASP A 413 20.37 -2.32 14.14
CA ASP A 413 19.51 -3.14 14.98
C ASP A 413 19.03 -4.44 14.31
N PHE A 414 19.06 -4.49 12.97
CA PHE A 414 18.76 -5.68 12.18
C PHE A 414 20.01 -6.45 11.74
N ALA A 415 21.19 -5.80 11.70
CA ALA A 415 22.45 -6.42 11.33
C ALA A 415 23.02 -7.35 12.42
N ALA A 416 22.84 -7.03 13.71
CA ALA A 416 23.45 -7.79 14.81
C ALA A 416 22.97 -9.25 14.90
N LYS A 417 21.74 -9.55 14.45
CA LYS A 417 21.12 -10.87 14.58
C LYS A 417 21.58 -11.87 13.50
N THR A 418 22.16 -11.39 12.40
CA THR A 418 22.55 -12.24 11.27
C THR A 418 23.88 -12.96 11.48
N GLU A 419 24.77 -12.45 12.34
CA GLU A 419 26.11 -13.02 12.54
C GLU A 419 26.15 -14.23 13.49
N ASP A 420 25.25 -14.31 14.49
CA ASP A 420 25.28 -15.41 15.47
C ASP A 420 24.67 -16.73 14.96
N GLY A 421 23.85 -16.69 13.91
CA GLY A 421 23.21 -17.89 13.35
C GLY A 421 24.15 -18.82 12.57
N THR A 422 25.34 -18.36 12.18
CA THR A 422 26.26 -19.15 11.32
C THR A 422 27.43 -19.80 12.07
N LYS A 423 27.62 -19.52 13.36
CA LYS A 423 28.74 -20.06 14.16
C LYS A 423 28.46 -21.37 14.91
N GLY A 424 27.27 -21.96 14.80
CA GLY A 424 26.86 -23.09 15.65
C GLY A 424 26.96 -24.51 15.07
N TRP A 425 27.46 -24.72 13.85
CA TRP A 425 27.32 -26.03 13.17
C TRP A 425 28.62 -26.78 12.83
N ASN A 426 29.80 -26.26 13.18
CA ASN A 426 31.07 -26.84 12.71
C ASN A 426 32.06 -27.34 13.78
N ASP A 427 31.70 -27.39 15.07
CA ASP A 427 32.62 -27.91 16.11
C ASP A 427 31.97 -29.03 16.94
N GLU A 428 31.69 -30.17 16.32
CA GLU A 428 31.67 -31.48 16.97
C GLU A 428 32.33 -32.50 16.03
N ASP A 429 33.65 -32.66 16.16
CA ASP A 429 34.42 -33.85 15.74
C ASP A 429 35.52 -34.14 16.77
#